data_AF-A0A7W5A208-F1
#
_entry.id   AF-A0A7W5A208-F1
#
_cell.length_a   1.000
_cell.length_b   1.000
_cell.length_c   1.000
_cell.angle_alpha   90.00
_cell.angle_beta   90.00
_cell.angle_gamma   90.00
#
_symmetry.space_group_name_H-M   'P 1'
#
loop_
_entity.id
_entity.type
_entity.pdbx_description
1 polymer ?
#
loop_
_entity_poly.entity_id
_entity_poly.type
_entity_poly.pdbx_seq_one_letter_code
_entity_poly.pdbx_strand_id
1 'polypeptide(L)'
;MTEIRMNHGKMADIVDILLKGVRDMDGALDELEKYVLNLQDDFTGEAASAYNRTQAKWNQAIRDLGMALDQNSKFVNEANAAMGDADRRGAAGLGG
;
A
#
# COMPACT_ATOMS: atom_id res chain seq x y z
N MET A 1 -20.24 1.11 17.89
CA MET A 1 -19.46 2.23 17.33
C MET A 1 -17.95 2.18 17.64
N THR A 2 -17.51 1.57 18.74
CA THR A 2 -16.08 1.45 19.11
C THR A 2 -15.29 0.49 18.20
N GLU A 3 -15.91 -0.62 17.78
CA GLU A 3 -15.26 -1.63 16.93
C GLU A 3 -14.93 -1.09 15.52
N ILE A 4 -15.83 -0.31 14.90
CA ILE A 4 -15.62 0.31 13.58
C ILE A 4 -14.48 1.33 13.63
N ARG A 5 -14.44 2.20 14.66
CA ARG A 5 -13.33 3.16 14.84
C ARG A 5 -12.00 2.46 15.11
N MET A 6 -12.01 1.37 15.87
CA MET A 6 -10.82 0.56 16.15
C MET A 6 -10.30 -0.15 14.90
N ASN A 7 -11.20 -0.57 14.01
CA ASN A 7 -10.84 -1.16 12.72
C ASN A 7 -10.24 -0.11 11.76
N HIS A 8 -10.70 1.15 11.83
CA HIS A 8 -10.13 2.28 11.08
C HIS A 8 -8.68 2.60 11.46
N GLY A 9 -8.38 2.66 12.77
CA GLY A 9 -7.01 2.87 13.24
C GLY A 9 -6.07 1.80 12.69
N LYS A 10 -6.48 0.53 12.76
CA LYS A 10 -5.71 -0.59 12.23
C LYS A 10 -5.50 -0.55 10.72
N MET A 11 -6.47 -0.08 9.94
CA MET A 11 -6.31 0.12 8.49
C MET A 11 -5.28 1.21 8.18
N ALA A 12 -5.33 2.34 8.88
CA ALA A 12 -4.34 3.40 8.73
C ALA A 12 -2.94 2.92 9.12
N ASP A 13 -2.82 2.16 10.21
CA ASP A 13 -1.55 1.57 10.65
C ASP A 13 -0.99 0.60 9.59
N ILE A 14 -1.84 -0.22 8.96
CA ILE A 14 -1.43 -1.12 7.87
C ILE A 14 -0.94 -0.32 6.66
N VAL A 15 -1.63 0.75 6.27
CA VAL A 15 -1.19 1.62 5.17
C VAL A 15 0.20 2.21 5.47
N ASP A 16 0.43 2.71 6.68
CA ASP A 16 1.73 3.24 7.09
C ASP A 16 2.84 2.19 7.11
N ILE A 17 2.55 0.98 7.58
CA ILE A 17 3.48 -0.17 7.53
C ILE A 17 3.84 -0.49 6.08
N LEU A 18 2.86 -0.49 5.18
CA LEU A 18 3.07 -0.78 3.76
C LEU A 18 3.88 0.33 3.08
N LEU A 19 3.57 1.61 3.34
CA LEU A 19 4.36 2.74 2.84
C LEU A 19 5.80 2.74 3.38
N LYS A 20 6.00 2.29 4.62
CA LYS A 20 7.34 2.09 5.18
C LYS A 20 8.08 0.96 4.45
N GLY A 21 7.44 -0.19 4.25
CA GLY A 21 8.01 -1.31 3.51
C GLY A 21 8.41 -0.94 2.08
N VAL A 22 7.60 -0.11 1.40
CA VAL A 22 7.92 0.43 0.07
C VAL A 22 9.21 1.26 0.10
N ARG A 23 9.36 2.16 1.08
CA ARG A 23 10.57 3.00 1.22
C ARG A 23 11.80 2.18 1.56
N ASP A 24 11.66 1.18 2.42
CA ASP A 24 12.75 0.29 2.80
C ASP A 24 13.22 -0.54 1.58
N MET A 25 12.29 -0.96 0.73
CA MET A 25 12.59 -1.64 -0.54
C MET A 25 13.31 -0.75 -1.55
N ASP A 26 12.90 0.51 -1.67
CA ASP A 26 13.53 1.51 -2.55
C ASP A 26 14.98 1.77 -2.11
N GLY A 27 15.19 1.96 -0.80
CA GLY A 27 16.54 2.12 -0.23
C GLY A 27 17.45 0.90 -0.47
N ALA A 28 16.91 -0.32 -0.35
CA ALA A 28 17.67 -1.53 -0.65
C ALA A 28 18.04 -1.66 -2.14
N LEU A 29 17.17 -1.17 -3.05
CA LEU A 29 17.46 -1.12 -4.49
C LEU A 29 18.56 -0.12 -4.82
N ASP A 30 18.55 1.06 -4.20
CA ASP A 30 19.61 2.06 -4.35
C ASP A 30 20.95 1.54 -3.84
N GLU A 31 20.94 0.79 -2.73
CA GLU A 31 22.14 0.17 -2.16
C GLU A 31 22.69 -0.92 -3.07
N LEU A 32 21.80 -1.74 -3.64
CA LEU A 32 22.16 -2.75 -4.63
C LEU A 32 22.71 -2.12 -5.91
N GLU A 33 22.12 -1.03 -6.39
CA GLU A 33 22.59 -0.29 -7.56
C GLU A 33 24.00 0.27 -7.32
N LYS A 34 24.26 0.90 -6.17
CA LYS A 34 25.61 1.35 -5.81
C LYS A 34 26.62 0.20 -5.76
N TYR A 35 26.21 -0.95 -5.25
CA TYR A 35 27.05 -2.14 -5.19
C TYR A 35 27.39 -2.66 -6.59
N VAL A 36 26.41 -2.69 -7.49
CA VAL A 36 26.57 -3.06 -8.90
C VAL A 36 27.43 -2.07 -9.67
N LEU A 37 27.24 -0.76 -9.46
CA LEU A 37 28.03 0.29 -10.10
C LEU A 37 29.51 0.21 -9.69
N ASN A 38 29.80 -0.12 -8.42
CA ASN A 38 31.18 -0.36 -7.96
C ASN A 38 31.82 -1.63 -8.53
N LEU A 39 31.00 -2.61 -8.95
CA LEU A 39 31.44 -3.86 -9.58
C LEU A 39 31.49 -3.77 -11.11
N GLN A 40 31.36 -2.57 -11.70
CA GLN A 40 31.21 -2.36 -13.15
C GLN A 40 32.27 -3.03 -14.03
N ASP A 41 33.48 -3.30 -13.53
CA ASP A 41 34.50 -4.05 -14.28
C ASP A 41 34.15 -5.54 -14.45
N ASP A 42 33.35 -6.13 -13.55
CA ASP A 42 32.98 -7.56 -13.55
C ASP A 42 31.47 -7.81 -13.80
N PHE A 43 30.61 -6.81 -13.63
CA PHE A 43 29.16 -6.97 -13.66
C PHE A 43 28.57 -6.79 -15.07
N THR A 44 28.82 -7.74 -15.98
CA THR A 44 28.33 -7.66 -17.37
C THR A 44 27.13 -8.57 -17.67
N GLY A 45 26.20 -8.06 -18.50
CA GLY A 45 25.19 -8.83 -19.24
C GLY A 45 24.00 -9.36 -18.43
N GLU A 46 24.16 -10.54 -17.85
CA GLU A 46 23.06 -11.32 -17.29
C GLU A 46 22.62 -10.81 -15.92
N ALA A 47 23.57 -10.37 -15.11
CA ALA A 47 23.32 -9.83 -13.78
C ALA A 47 22.65 -8.44 -13.84
N ALA A 48 23.07 -7.59 -14.79
CA ALA A 48 22.41 -6.32 -15.08
C ALA A 48 20.98 -6.51 -15.60
N SER A 49 20.75 -7.51 -16.46
CA SER A 49 19.40 -7.85 -16.93
C SER A 49 18.52 -8.41 -15.81
N ALA A 50 19.06 -9.24 -14.92
CA ALA A 50 18.35 -9.76 -13.76
C ALA A 50 17.96 -8.65 -12.76
N TYR A 51 18.86 -7.69 -12.55
CA TYR A 51 18.58 -6.50 -11.75
C TYR A 51 17.40 -5.70 -12.35
N ASN A 52 17.49 -5.30 -13.62
CA ASN A 52 16.44 -4.52 -14.28
C ASN A 52 15.07 -5.21 -14.23
N ARG A 53 15.02 -6.53 -14.42
CA ARG A 53 13.78 -7.31 -14.28
C ARG A 53 13.23 -7.29 -12.87
N THR A 54 14.10 -7.40 -11.87
CA THR A 54 13.70 -7.41 -10.46
C THR A 54 13.21 -6.03 -10.02
N GLN A 55 13.92 -4.97 -10.40
CA GLN A 55 13.52 -3.58 -10.19
C GLN A 55 12.15 -3.29 -10.82
N ALA A 56 11.93 -3.69 -12.07
CA ALA A 56 10.64 -3.51 -12.74
C ALA A 56 9.50 -4.26 -12.03
N LYS A 57 9.74 -5.50 -11.59
CA LYS A 57 8.74 -6.33 -10.91
C LYS A 57 8.36 -5.77 -9.54
N TRP A 58 9.33 -5.26 -8.79
CA TRP A 58 9.07 -4.59 -7.52
C TRP A 58 8.37 -3.24 -7.69
N ASN A 59 8.80 -2.42 -8.65
CA ASN A 59 8.09 -1.17 -8.98
C ASN A 59 6.62 -1.41 -9.35
N GLN A 60 6.33 -2.51 -10.06
CA GLN A 60 4.96 -2.90 -10.35
C GLN A 60 4.21 -3.31 -9.07
N ALA A 61 4.80 -4.16 -8.23
CA ALA A 61 4.19 -4.60 -6.98
C ALA A 61 3.85 -3.41 -6.05
N ILE A 62 4.72 -2.40 -5.99
CA ILE A 62 4.48 -1.16 -5.21
C ILE A 62 3.27 -0.40 -5.76
N ARG A 63 3.17 -0.24 -7.08
CA ARG A 63 2.02 0.41 -7.72
C ARG A 63 0.73 -0.35 -7.44
N ASP A 64 0.75 -1.67 -7.59
CA ASP A 64 -0.41 -2.53 -7.37
C ASP A 64 -0.87 -2.45 -5.91
N LEU A 65 0.08 -2.42 -4.97
CA LEU A 65 -0.21 -2.26 -3.56
C LEU A 65 -0.85 -0.89 -3.26
N GLY A 66 -0.31 0.20 -3.83
CA GLY A 66 -0.89 1.53 -3.70
C GLY A 66 -2.31 1.61 -4.25
N MET A 67 -2.57 1.00 -5.41
CA MET A 67 -3.91 0.91 -5.99
C MET A 67 -4.87 0.12 -5.11
N ALA A 68 -4.44 -1.02 -4.56
CA ALA A 68 -5.26 -1.82 -3.67
C ALA A 68 -5.61 -1.06 -2.38
N LEU A 69 -4.66 -0.30 -1.81
CA LEU A 69 -4.89 0.52 -0.61
C LEU A 69 -5.85 1.68 -0.87
N ASP A 70 -5.71 2.38 -1.99
CA ASP A 70 -6.63 3.45 -2.39
C ASP A 70 -8.06 2.91 -2.59
N GLN A 71 -8.16 1.76 -3.27
CA GLN A 71 -9.45 1.10 -3.51
C GLN A 71 -10.11 0.64 -2.20
N ASN A 72 -9.33 0.08 -1.28
CA ASN A 72 -9.84 -0.35 0.02
C ASN A 72 -10.26 0.85 0.89
N SER A 73 -9.50 1.96 0.83
CA SER A 73 -9.84 3.20 1.53
C SER A 73 -11.16 3.80 1.04
N LYS A 74 -11.39 3.79 -0.28
CA LYS A 74 -12.65 4.22 -0.90
C LYS A 74 -13.82 3.34 -0.47
N PHE A 75 -13.67 2.03 -0.54
CA PHE A 75 -14.70 1.08 -0.12
C PHE A 75 -15.10 1.26 1.35
N VAL A 76 -14.12 1.45 2.23
CA VAL A 76 -14.36 1.70 3.65
C VAL A 76 -15.09 3.03 3.88
N ASN A 77 -14.71 4.10 3.17
CA ASN A 77 -15.41 5.39 3.27
C ASN A 77 -16.86 5.30 2.76
N GLU A 78 -17.10 4.60 1.65
CA GLU A 78 -18.46 4.36 1.13
C GLU A 78 -19.31 3.54 2.10
N ALA A 79 -18.75 2.47 2.69
CA ALA A 79 -19.43 1.66 3.69
C ALA A 79 -19.83 2.48 4.93
N ASN A 80 -18.97 3.40 5.38
CA ASN A 80 -19.28 4.30 6.49
C ASN A 80 -20.39 5.29 6.15
N ALA A 81 -20.38 5.89 4.95
CA ALA A 81 -21.44 6.78 4.50
C ALA A 81 -22.80 6.06 4.46
N ALA A 82 -22.81 4.84 3.90
CA ALA A 82 -23.99 3.99 3.84
C ALA A 82 -24.52 3.61 5.23
N MET A 83 -23.65 3.28 6.19
CA MET A 83 -24.05 3.01 7.58
C MET A 83 -24.63 4.25 8.27
N GLY A 84 -23.99 5.41 8.13
CA GLY A 84 -24.48 6.65 8.75
C GLY A 84 -25.85 7.08 8.19
N ASP A 85 -26.10 6.84 6.91
CA ASP A 85 -27.41 7.07 6.29
C ASP A 85 -28.44 6.00 6.68
N ALA A 86 -28.02 4.76 6.92
CA ALA A 86 -28.90 3.69 7.43
C ALA A 86 -29.31 3.95 8.88
N ASP A 87 -28.37 4.35 9.74
CA ASP A 87 -28.63 4.72 11.14
C ASP A 87 -29.57 5.93 11.23
N ARG A 88 -29.34 6.98 10.41
CA ARG A 88 -30.25 8.14 10.35
C ARG A 88 -31.67 7.76 9.92
N ARG A 89 -31.80 6.84 8.95
CA ARG A 89 -33.10 6.35 8.49
C ARG A 89 -33.79 5.46 9.52
N GLY A 90 -33.04 4.57 10.18
CA GLY A 90 -33.56 3.70 11.24
C GLY A 90 -33.99 4.49 12.48
N ALA A 91 -33.20 5.49 12.89
CA ALA A 91 -33.55 6.39 13.99
C ALA A 91 -34.79 7.25 13.68
N ALA A 92 -34.97 7.68 12.44
CA ALA A 92 -36.17 8.39 12.00
C ALA A 92 -37.42 7.48 11.95
N GLY A 93 -37.26 6.18 11.70
CA GLY A 93 -38.36 5.21 11.61
C GLY A 93 -38.84 4.64 12.94
N LEU A 94 -38.04 4.73 14.01
CA LEU A 94 -38.39 4.24 15.36
C LEU A 94 -38.94 5.34 16.28
N GLY A 95 -39.04 6.59 15.79
CA GLY A 95 -39.52 7.75 16.54
C GLY A 95 -40.92 8.25 16.13
N GLY A 96 -41.70 7.44 15.40
CA GLY A 96 -43.07 7.74 14.97
C GLY A 96 -44.09 6.79 15.56
#